data_AF-A0A7Y7BER6-F1
#
_entry.id   AF-A0A7Y7BER6-F1
#
_cell.length_a   1.000
_cell.length_b   1.000
_cell.length_c   1.000
_cell.angle_alpha   90.00
_cell.angle_beta   90.00
_cell.angle_gamma   90.00
#
_symmetry.space_group_name_H-M   'P 1'
#
loop_
_entity.id
_entity.type
_entity.pdbx_description
1 polymer ?
#
loop_
_entity_poly.entity_id
_entity_poly.type
_entity_poly.pdbx_seq_one_letter_code
_entity_poly.pdbx_strand_id
1 'polypeptide(L)'
;MENIKWTPRKVFVYGFSSLGVLMFILWLSLFLPLSKEINTQFLKSEAFRVAKEYIQADSVLIEKIGRIEEFGTRIGGSLNPNSNANLSFKVYGEKGSERVRCRLEVNEEGVWLVESLEY
;
A
#
# COMPACT_ATOMS: atom_id res chain seq x y z
N MET A 1 55.46 20.45 -26.45
CA MET A 1 54.43 20.64 -25.40
C MET A 1 53.22 21.27 -26.07
N GLU A 2 52.24 20.47 -26.47
CA GLU A 2 51.04 20.93 -27.17
C GLU A 2 50.00 21.47 -26.17
N ASN A 3 49.41 22.61 -26.52
CA ASN A 3 48.48 23.39 -25.72
C ASN A 3 47.05 22.81 -25.88
N ILE A 4 46.50 22.20 -24.84
CA ILE A 4 45.14 21.64 -24.84
C ILE A 4 44.12 22.78 -24.70
N LYS A 5 43.42 23.11 -25.80
CA LYS A 5 42.28 24.05 -25.80
C LYS A 5 41.05 23.40 -25.18
N TRP A 6 40.62 23.90 -24.03
CA TRP A 6 39.33 23.57 -23.42
C TRP A 6 38.19 24.31 -24.10
N THR A 7 37.22 23.59 -24.65
CA THR A 7 35.94 24.16 -25.08
C THR A 7 34.87 23.91 -24.02
N PRO A 8 34.11 24.93 -23.59
CA PRO A 8 33.05 24.73 -22.61
C PRO A 8 31.87 23.99 -23.26
N ARG A 9 31.54 22.80 -22.74
CA ARG A 9 30.29 22.12 -23.05
C ARG A 9 29.15 22.94 -22.46
N LYS A 10 28.24 23.41 -23.33
CA LYS A 10 27.00 24.09 -22.94
C LYS A 10 26.16 23.13 -22.08
N VAL A 11 25.99 23.46 -20.80
CA VAL A 11 25.06 22.76 -19.91
C VAL A 11 23.65 23.20 -20.29
N PHE A 12 22.87 22.30 -20.89
CA PHE A 12 21.48 22.52 -21.24
C PHE A 12 20.65 22.46 -19.95
N VAL A 13 20.36 23.62 -19.36
CA VAL A 13 19.37 23.72 -18.29
C VAL A 13 18.01 23.76 -18.97
N TYR A 14 17.27 22.64 -18.92
CA TYR A 14 15.89 22.58 -19.39
C TYR A 14 15.05 23.54 -18.54
N GLY A 15 14.74 24.71 -19.09
CA GLY A 15 13.70 25.57 -18.55
C GLY A 15 12.37 24.85 -18.65
N PHE A 16 11.84 24.39 -17.51
CA PHE A 16 10.46 23.93 -17.43
C PHE A 16 9.56 25.11 -17.85
N SER A 17 8.90 24.98 -19.01
CA SER A 17 7.93 25.97 -19.45
C SER A 17 6.78 26.04 -18.44
N SER A 18 6.29 27.24 -18.17
CA SER A 18 5.17 27.50 -17.25
C SER A 18 3.92 26.64 -17.56
N LEU A 19 3.73 26.28 -18.83
CA LEU A 19 2.68 25.39 -19.30
C LEU A 19 2.84 23.94 -18.79
N GLY A 20 4.08 23.43 -18.74
CA GLY A 20 4.38 22.09 -18.24
C GLY A 20 4.14 21.96 -16.73
N VAL A 21 4.44 23.03 -15.97
CA VAL A 21 4.15 23.08 -14.54
C VAL A 21 2.64 23.05 -14.28
N LEU A 22 1.86 23.82 -15.06
CA LEU A 22 0.40 23.84 -14.94
C LEU A 22 -0.22 22.47 -15.27
N MET A 23 0.22 21.82 -16.35
CA MET A 23 -0.25 20.46 -16.68
C MET A 23 0.12 19.44 -15.61
N PHE A 24 1.30 19.55 -15.01
CA PHE A 24 1.73 18.65 -13.93
C PHE A 24 0.88 18.81 -12.66
N ILE A 25 0.53 20.05 -12.29
CA ILE A 25 -0.37 20.33 -11.17
C ILE A 25 -1.77 19.78 -11.45
N LEU A 26 -2.28 19.96 -12.68
CA LEU A 26 -3.58 19.43 -13.11
C LEU A 26 -3.62 17.89 -13.14
N TRP A 27 -2.50 17.27 -13.52
CA TRP A 27 -2.35 15.82 -13.48
C TRP A 27 -2.34 15.28 -12.03
N LEU A 28 -1.57 15.93 -11.13
CA LEU A 28 -1.53 15.59 -9.70
C LEU A 28 -2.91 15.76 -9.03
N SER A 29 -3.64 16.82 -9.34
CA SER A 29 -4.95 17.08 -8.71
C SER A 29 -6.01 16.05 -9.12
N LEU A 30 -5.91 15.46 -10.31
CA LEU A 30 -6.79 14.39 -10.76
C LEU A 30 -6.39 13.02 -10.18
N PHE A 31 -5.10 12.75 -10.02
CA PHE A 31 -4.59 11.45 -9.59
C PHE A 31 -4.64 11.23 -8.06
N LEU A 32 -4.45 12.29 -7.27
CA LEU A 32 -4.49 12.23 -5.81
C LEU A 32 -5.84 11.77 -5.23
N PRO A 33 -7.01 12.27 -5.66
CA PRO A 33 -8.30 11.83 -5.10
C PRO A 33 -8.57 10.34 -5.41
N LEU A 34 -8.21 9.87 -6.61
CA LEU A 34 -8.40 8.47 -7.01
C LEU A 34 -7.68 7.49 -6.07
N SER A 35 -6.48 7.85 -5.60
CA SER A 35 -5.71 7.03 -4.66
C SER A 35 -6.33 6.90 -3.26
N LYS A 36 -7.14 7.89 -2.84
CA LYS A 36 -7.79 7.90 -1.51
C LYS A 36 -9.05 7.04 -1.48
N GLU A 37 -9.81 7.03 -2.57
CA GLU A 37 -11.04 6.24 -2.66
C GLU A 37 -10.77 4.74 -2.58
N ILE A 38 -9.72 4.27 -3.26
CA ILE A 38 -9.35 2.84 -3.28
C ILE A 38 -9.03 2.35 -1.86
N ASN A 39 -8.17 3.06 -1.11
CA ASN A 39 -7.84 2.68 0.28
C ASN A 39 -9.09 2.64 1.20
N THR A 40 -10.06 3.53 0.95
CA THR A 40 -11.27 3.61 1.77
C THR A 40 -12.17 2.38 1.57
N GLN A 41 -12.21 1.80 0.37
CA GLN A 41 -12.96 0.57 0.09
C GLN A 41 -12.36 -0.62 0.84
N PHE A 42 -11.03 -0.77 0.84
CA PHE A 42 -10.36 -1.82 1.60
C PHE A 42 -10.61 -1.70 3.10
N LEU A 43 -10.46 -0.50 3.67
CA LEU A 43 -10.64 -0.26 5.11
C LEU A 43 -12.06 -0.55 5.61
N LYS A 44 -13.07 -0.38 4.75
CA LYS A 44 -14.49 -0.64 5.05
C LYS A 44 -14.95 -2.05 4.67
N SER A 45 -14.10 -2.84 4.02
CA SER A 45 -14.46 -4.17 3.54
C SER A 45 -14.64 -5.16 4.68
N GLU A 46 -15.57 -6.10 4.51
CA GLU A 46 -15.74 -7.20 5.45
C GLU A 46 -14.53 -8.14 5.46
N ALA A 47 -13.90 -8.36 4.30
CA ALA A 47 -12.64 -9.09 4.19
C ALA A 47 -11.56 -8.52 5.14
N PHE A 48 -11.42 -7.19 5.21
CA PHE A 48 -10.46 -6.57 6.12
C PHE A 48 -10.87 -6.70 7.59
N ARG A 49 -12.17 -6.68 7.90
CA ARG A 49 -12.67 -6.94 9.26
C ARG A 49 -12.29 -8.36 9.72
N VAL A 50 -12.59 -9.37 8.90
CA VAL A 50 -12.27 -10.78 9.18
C VAL A 50 -10.76 -11.00 9.29
N ALA A 51 -9.97 -10.38 8.41
CA ALA A 51 -8.51 -10.45 8.49
C ALA A 51 -7.98 -9.92 9.83
N LYS A 52 -8.50 -8.80 10.34
CA LYS A 52 -8.09 -8.26 11.64
C LYS A 52 -8.44 -9.20 12.80
N GLU A 53 -9.66 -9.74 12.80
CA GLU A 53 -10.11 -10.66 13.84
C GLU A 53 -9.24 -11.91 13.87
N TYR A 54 -8.91 -12.48 12.70
CA TYR A 54 -8.01 -13.62 12.60
C TYR A 54 -6.59 -13.30 13.10
N ILE A 55 -6.02 -12.16 12.67
CA ILE A 55 -4.67 -11.73 13.07
C ILE A 55 -4.58 -11.44 14.57
N GLN A 56 -5.63 -10.92 15.19
CA GLN A 56 -5.68 -10.68 16.64
C GLN A 56 -5.64 -11.97 17.47
N ALA A 57 -5.98 -13.10 16.87
CA ALA A 57 -5.90 -14.41 17.50
C ALA A 57 -4.61 -15.18 17.15
N ASP A 58 -3.76 -14.66 16.26
CA ASP A 58 -2.56 -15.35 15.78
C ASP A 58 -1.43 -15.28 16.82
N SER A 59 -1.22 -16.37 17.56
CA SER A 59 -0.22 -16.43 18.63
C SER A 59 1.20 -16.26 18.12
N VAL A 60 1.51 -16.75 16.93
CA VAL A 60 2.86 -16.72 16.34
C VAL A 60 3.24 -15.28 15.98
N LEU A 61 2.32 -14.50 15.42
CA LEU A 61 2.54 -13.08 15.16
C LEU A 61 2.67 -12.30 16.47
N ILE A 62 1.81 -12.57 17.46
CA ILE A 62 1.86 -11.91 18.78
C ILE A 62 3.19 -12.20 19.49
N GLU A 63 3.72 -13.42 19.38
CA GLU A 63 5.06 -13.74 19.90
C GLU A 63 6.15 -12.89 19.24
N LYS A 64 6.05 -12.70 17.93
CA LYS A 64 7.00 -11.93 17.09
C LYS A 64 6.96 -10.43 17.36
N ILE A 65 5.78 -9.80 17.32
CA ILE A 65 5.63 -8.33 17.41
C ILE A 65 5.09 -7.82 18.74
N GLY A 66 4.75 -8.70 19.68
CA GLY A 66 4.07 -8.35 20.93
C GLY A 66 2.57 -8.16 20.73
N ARG A 67 1.90 -7.60 21.76
CA ARG A 67 0.47 -7.28 21.66
C ARG A 67 0.25 -6.28 20.53
N ILE A 68 -0.78 -6.53 19.71
CA ILE A 68 -1.14 -5.66 18.59
C ILE A 68 -1.71 -4.34 19.11
N GLU A 69 -1.15 -3.23 18.65
CA GLU A 69 -1.58 -1.88 19.00
C GLU A 69 -2.36 -1.22 17.86
N GLU A 70 -1.89 -1.37 16.62
CA GLU A 70 -2.46 -0.67 15.46
C GLU A 70 -2.36 -1.50 14.17
N PHE A 71 -3.37 -1.33 13.31
CA PHE A 71 -3.34 -1.79 11.91
C PHE A 71 -3.10 -0.61 10.97
N GLY A 72 -2.13 -0.76 10.07
CA GLY A 72 -1.78 0.26 9.10
C GLY A 72 -2.93 0.58 8.14
N THR A 73 -3.12 1.87 7.86
CA THR A 73 -4.20 2.39 7.02
C THR A 73 -3.96 2.23 5.51
N ARG A 74 -2.71 1.94 5.11
CA ARG A 74 -2.35 1.67 3.71
C ARG A 74 -2.50 0.19 3.44
N ILE A 75 -3.61 -0.17 2.80
CA ILE A 75 -3.91 -1.54 2.39
C ILE A 75 -3.68 -1.65 0.89
N GLY A 76 -2.76 -2.53 0.50
CA GLY A 76 -2.55 -2.91 -0.89
C GLY A 76 -3.17 -4.26 -1.20
N GLY A 77 -3.24 -4.58 -2.49
CA GLY A 77 -3.67 -5.88 -2.99
C GLY A 77 -4.94 -5.79 -3.83
N SER A 78 -5.77 -6.83 -3.79
CA SER A 78 -7.00 -6.96 -4.59
C SER A 78 -8.18 -7.31 -3.71
N LEU A 79 -9.34 -6.70 -3.98
CA LEU A 79 -10.59 -6.97 -3.28
C LEU A 79 -11.68 -7.20 -4.31
N ASN A 80 -12.20 -8.43 -4.35
CA ASN A 80 -13.41 -8.80 -5.08
C ASN A 80 -14.51 -9.08 -4.05
N PRO A 81 -15.46 -8.14 -3.83
CA PRO A 81 -16.39 -8.19 -2.69
C PRO A 81 -17.21 -9.46 -2.49
N ASN A 82 -17.36 -10.29 -3.52
CA ASN A 82 -18.20 -11.49 -3.51
C ASN A 82 -17.43 -12.77 -3.88
N SER A 83 -16.10 -12.74 -3.83
CA SER A 83 -15.30 -13.90 -4.26
C SER A 83 -14.05 -14.08 -3.41
N ASN A 84 -13.10 -13.16 -3.53
CA ASN A 84 -11.81 -13.30 -2.87
C ASN A 84 -11.17 -11.95 -2.58
N ALA A 85 -10.22 -11.96 -1.65
CA ALA A 85 -9.43 -10.80 -1.31
C ALA A 85 -7.98 -11.23 -1.06
N ASN A 86 -7.05 -10.41 -1.51
CA ASN A 86 -5.65 -10.50 -1.16
C ASN A 86 -5.28 -9.15 -0.56
N LEU A 87 -5.06 -9.12 0.75
CA LEU A 87 -4.82 -7.91 1.52
C LEU A 87 -3.37 -7.89 1.98
N SER A 88 -2.66 -6.80 1.72
CA SER A 88 -1.34 -6.55 2.31
C SER A 88 -1.34 -5.24 3.07
N PHE A 89 -1.02 -5.32 4.36
CA PHE A 89 -0.95 -4.16 5.24
C PHE A 89 0.08 -4.40 6.35
N LYS A 90 0.39 -3.33 7.08
CA LYS A 90 1.36 -3.37 8.18
C LYS A 90 0.61 -3.53 9.50
N VAL A 91 1.12 -4.36 10.39
CA VAL A 91 0.62 -4.53 11.76
C VAL A 91 1.69 -4.02 12.71
N TYR A 92 1.29 -3.22 13.69
CA TYR A 92 2.16 -2.62 14.68
C TYR A 92 1.84 -3.24 16.04
N GLY A 93 2.86 -3.73 16.73
CA GLY A 93 2.77 -4.22 18.09
C GLY A 93 3.87 -3.65 18.97
N GLU A 94 3.81 -3.97 20.25
CA GLU A 94 4.69 -3.41 21.29
C GLU A 94 6.20 -3.58 21.00
N LYS A 95 6.60 -4.66 20.33
CA LYS A 95 8.01 -4.99 20.06
C LYS A 95 8.47 -4.53 18.67
N GLY A 96 7.56 -4.11 17.80
CA GLY A 96 7.90 -3.76 16.44
C GLY A 96 6.71 -3.82 15.48
N SER A 97 6.99 -4.09 14.22
CA SER A 97 5.96 -4.09 13.20
C SER A 97 6.27 -5.12 12.14
N GLU A 98 5.23 -5.74 11.59
CA GLU A 98 5.36 -6.75 10.55
C GLU A 98 4.42 -6.46 9.38
N ARG A 99 4.86 -6.82 8.16
CA ARG A 99 4.02 -6.74 6.97
C ARG A 99 3.31 -8.06 6.78
N VAL A 100 1.99 -8.03 6.90
CA VAL A 100 1.13 -9.20 6.75
C VAL A 100 0.55 -9.23 5.34
N ARG A 101 0.47 -10.44 4.78
CA ARG A 101 -0.34 -10.74 3.60
C ARG A 101 -1.39 -11.77 3.99
N CYS A 102 -2.64 -11.45 3.71
CA CYS A 102 -3.78 -12.29 4.06
C CYS A 102 -4.58 -12.57 2.79
N ARG A 103 -4.78 -13.85 2.49
CA ARG A 103 -5.66 -14.30 1.42
C ARG A 103 -6.98 -14.77 2.03
N LEU A 104 -8.08 -14.26 1.50
CA LEU A 104 -9.42 -14.59 1.94
C LEU A 104 -10.29 -15.02 0.76
N GLU A 105 -11.22 -15.91 1.03
CA GLU A 105 -12.23 -16.39 0.08
C GLU A 105 -13.62 -16.35 0.72
N VAL A 106 -14.64 -16.17 -0.10
CA VAL A 106 -16.05 -16.27 0.31
C VAL A 106 -16.52 -17.70 0.09
N ASN A 107 -17.03 -18.34 1.13
CA ASN A 107 -17.60 -19.69 1.03
C ASN A 107 -18.96 -19.69 0.31
N GLU A 108 -19.54 -20.89 0.10
CA GLU A 108 -20.86 -21.04 -0.56
C GLU A 108 -22.00 -20.31 0.17
N GLU A 109 -21.84 -20.02 1.46
CA GLU A 109 -22.81 -19.31 2.30
C GLU A 109 -22.62 -17.78 2.28
N GLY A 110 -21.64 -17.27 1.55
CA GLY A 110 -21.34 -15.83 1.50
C GLY A 110 -20.48 -15.31 2.65
N VAL A 111 -19.85 -16.20 3.42
CA VAL A 111 -19.01 -15.86 4.58
C VAL A 111 -17.54 -15.80 4.18
N TRP A 112 -16.85 -14.74 4.60
CA TRP A 112 -15.42 -14.57 4.42
C TRP A 112 -14.61 -15.50 5.34
N LEU A 113 -13.68 -16.25 4.76
CA LEU A 113 -12.75 -17.15 5.45
C LEU A 113 -11.31 -16.80 5.10
N VAL A 114 -10.40 -16.95 6.05
CA VAL A 114 -8.95 -16.79 5.81
C VAL A 114 -8.39 -18.09 5.25
N GLU A 115 -7.87 -18.05 4.02
CA GLU A 115 -7.21 -19.17 3.36
C GLU A 115 -5.74 -19.26 3.77
N SER A 116 -5.05 -18.12 3.82
CA SER A 116 -3.64 -18.08 4.21
C SER A 116 -3.22 -16.75 4.85
N LEU A 117 -2.21 -16.84 5.71
CA LEU A 117 -1.57 -15.72 6.39
C LEU A 117 -0.05 -15.85 6.28
N GLU A 118 0.62 -14.82 5.77
CA GLU A 118 2.08 -14.78 5.58
C GLU A 118 2.70 -13.54 6.24
N TYR A 119 3.86 -13.73 6.90
CA TYR A 119 4.67 -12.68 7.54
C TYR A 119 6.06 -13.17 7.97
#